data_AF-A0A7W7R8H2-F1
#
_entry.id   AF-A0A7W7R8H2-F1
#
_cell.length_a   1.000
_cell.length_b   1.000
_cell.length_c   1.000
_cell.angle_alpha   90.00
_cell.angle_beta   90.00
_cell.angle_gamma   90.00
#
_symmetry.space_group_name_H-M   'P 1'
#
loop_
_entity.id
_entity.type
_entity.pdbx_description
1 polymer ?
#
loop_
_entity_poly.entity_id
_entity_poly.type
_entity_poly.pdbx_seq_one_letter_code
_entity_poly.pdbx_strand_id
1 'polypeptide(L)'
;MTGPAGLSDTFLPKGAEFPSPHAQGYTNQTPNGQQAISTNWEPSWGWAAGAEISTLDNLHTWAFDVATGTLLGKAVQAQRTDFVNTGVATPGNIYNLPPAG
;
A
#
# COMPACT_ATOMS: atom_id res chain seq x y z
N MET A 1 12.79 4.98 3.69
CA MET A 1 11.34 4.88 3.94
C MET A 1 11.07 3.94 5.10
N THR A 2 11.37 2.65 4.98
CA THR A 2 11.08 1.64 6.03
C THR A 2 11.83 1.84 7.34
N GLY A 3 13.14 2.13 7.29
CA GLY A 3 13.97 2.33 8.49
C GLY A 3 13.47 3.43 9.45
N PRO A 4 13.31 4.68 8.99
CA PRO A 4 12.80 5.78 9.83
C PRO A 4 11.39 5.54 10.40
N ALA A 5 10.58 4.73 9.74
CA ALA A 5 9.21 4.40 10.13
C ALA A 5 9.10 3.08 10.93
N GLY A 6 10.24 2.43 11.24
CA GLY A 6 10.26 1.19 12.00
C GLY A 6 9.63 -0.03 11.31
N LEU A 7 9.55 -0.04 9.97
CA LEU A 7 8.87 -1.08 9.19
C LEU A 7 9.82 -2.26 8.90
N SER A 8 10.19 -3.02 9.93
CA SER A 8 11.23 -4.07 9.85
C SER A 8 10.89 -5.26 8.95
N ASP A 9 9.60 -5.54 8.79
CA ASP A 9 9.07 -6.67 7.99
C ASP A 9 8.49 -6.19 6.65
N THR A 10 8.93 -5.02 6.19
CA THR A 10 8.48 -4.41 4.94
C THR A 10 9.64 -4.27 3.97
N PHE A 11 9.48 -4.81 2.75
CA PHE A 11 10.54 -4.80 1.75
C PHE A 11 9.99 -4.95 0.33
N LEU A 12 10.80 -4.53 -0.64
CA LEU A 12 10.56 -4.78 -2.06
C LEU A 12 11.29 -6.08 -2.47
N PRO A 13 10.58 -7.15 -2.85
CA PRO A 13 11.20 -8.40 -3.29
C PRO A 13 11.94 -8.21 -4.63
N LYS A 14 12.91 -9.09 -4.89
CA LYS A 14 13.66 -9.18 -6.15
C LYS A 14 13.17 -10.34 -7.04
N GLY A 15 12.33 -11.21 -6.49
CA GLY A 15 11.70 -12.32 -7.19
C GLY A 15 10.48 -12.82 -6.41
N ALA A 16 10.26 -14.13 -6.38
CA ALA A 16 9.12 -14.73 -5.68
C ALA A 16 9.32 -14.86 -4.15
N GLU A 17 10.12 -13.99 -3.53
CA GLU A 17 10.34 -14.06 -2.09
C GLU A 17 9.05 -13.75 -1.33
N PHE A 18 8.64 -14.64 -0.43
CA PHE A 18 7.54 -14.38 0.49
C PHE A 18 7.84 -15.03 1.86
N PRO A 19 8.23 -14.22 2.88
CA PRO A 19 8.63 -14.73 4.18
C PRO A 19 7.53 -15.53 4.87
N SER A 20 7.91 -16.63 5.51
CA SER A 20 7.02 -17.38 6.40
C SER A 20 7.02 -16.80 7.82
N PRO A 21 5.90 -16.91 8.56
CA PRO A 21 4.60 -17.41 8.11
C PRO A 21 3.84 -16.38 7.26
N HIS A 22 3.10 -16.85 6.26
CA HIS A 22 2.19 -16.04 5.45
C HIS A 22 0.92 -16.82 5.11
N ALA A 23 -0.15 -16.10 4.78
CA ALA A 23 -1.36 -16.70 4.27
C ALA A 23 -1.17 -17.22 2.84
N GLN A 24 -1.90 -18.28 2.47
CA GLN A 24 -1.95 -18.75 1.09
C GLN A 24 -2.76 -17.79 0.22
N GLY A 25 -2.18 -17.37 -0.91
CA GLY A 25 -2.82 -16.52 -1.91
C GLY A 25 -3.57 -17.34 -2.97
N TYR A 26 -4.73 -16.82 -3.38
CA TYR A 26 -5.55 -17.39 -4.45
C TYR A 26 -5.99 -16.28 -5.41
N THR A 27 -6.11 -16.58 -6.70
CA THR A 27 -6.62 -15.66 -7.72
C THR A 27 -7.45 -16.38 -8.77
N ASN A 28 -8.43 -15.67 -9.34
CA ASN A 28 -9.18 -16.11 -10.53
C ASN A 28 -8.69 -15.39 -11.80
N GLN A 29 -7.61 -14.59 -11.71
CA GLN A 29 -6.96 -13.93 -12.85
C GLN A 29 -6.13 -14.93 -13.66
N THR A 30 -6.79 -15.97 -14.16
CA THR A 30 -6.21 -17.04 -14.99
C THR A 30 -6.87 -17.01 -16.37
N PRO A 31 -6.22 -17.55 -17.42
CA PRO A 31 -6.78 -17.52 -18.79
C PRO A 31 -8.17 -18.16 -18.92
N ASN A 32 -8.50 -19.11 -18.05
CA ASN A 32 -9.78 -19.82 -18.03
C ASN A 32 -10.71 -19.37 -16.88
N GLY A 33 -10.33 -18.35 -16.12
CA GLY A 33 -11.10 -17.81 -14.99
C GLY A 33 -11.20 -18.73 -13.76
N GLN A 34 -10.52 -19.88 -13.76
CA GLN A 34 -10.50 -20.80 -12.63
C GLN A 34 -9.54 -20.32 -11.54
N GLN A 35 -9.83 -20.69 -10.30
CA GLN A 35 -8.97 -20.35 -9.17
C GLN A 35 -7.62 -21.06 -9.26
N ALA A 36 -6.54 -20.32 -9.05
CA ALA A 36 -5.18 -20.85 -8.89
C ALA A 36 -4.55 -20.36 -7.59
N ILE A 37 -3.62 -21.15 -7.05
CA ILE A 37 -2.74 -20.71 -5.96
C ILE A 37 -1.73 -19.72 -6.55
N SER A 38 -1.69 -18.51 -6.00
CA SER A 38 -0.85 -17.41 -6.49
C SER A 38 0.21 -16.96 -5.50
N THR A 39 0.33 -17.62 -4.34
CA THR A 39 1.25 -17.23 -3.25
C THR A 39 2.68 -16.92 -3.70
N ASN A 40 3.22 -17.75 -4.61
CA ASN A 40 4.61 -17.67 -5.06
C ASN A 40 4.74 -17.14 -6.49
N TRP A 41 3.72 -16.43 -7.00
CA TRP A 41 3.86 -15.74 -8.28
C TRP A 41 4.85 -14.59 -8.13
N GLU A 42 5.70 -14.42 -9.13
CA GLU A 42 6.74 -13.41 -9.13
C GLU A 42 6.12 -12.01 -9.36
N PRO A 43 6.31 -11.04 -8.45
CA PRO A 43 5.63 -9.75 -8.50
C PRO A 43 6.42 -8.64 -9.23
N SER A 44 7.55 -8.92 -9.90
CA SER A 44 8.41 -7.87 -10.51
C SER A 44 7.69 -7.00 -11.52
N TRP A 45 6.66 -7.52 -12.19
CA TRP A 45 5.82 -6.76 -13.11
C TRP A 45 5.15 -5.56 -12.44
N GLY A 46 4.92 -5.61 -11.12
CA GLY A 46 4.36 -4.53 -10.33
C GLY A 46 5.41 -3.50 -9.89
N TRP A 47 6.66 -3.90 -9.61
CA TRP A 47 7.70 -3.03 -9.02
C TRP A 47 7.10 -2.12 -7.91
N ALA A 48 7.40 -0.83 -7.93
CA ALA A 48 6.89 0.19 -7.01
C ALA A 48 5.38 0.44 -7.13
N ALA A 49 4.71 -0.06 -8.18
CA ALA A 49 3.25 0.04 -8.30
C ALA A 49 2.51 -0.98 -7.42
N GLY A 50 3.16 -2.06 -6.95
CA GLY A 50 2.46 -3.05 -6.12
C GLY A 50 3.22 -4.29 -5.68
N ALA A 51 4.56 -4.33 -5.76
CA ALA A 51 5.34 -5.50 -5.37
C ALA A 51 5.79 -5.50 -3.90
N GLU A 52 5.64 -4.40 -3.16
CA GLU A 52 6.06 -4.31 -1.76
C GLU A 52 5.31 -5.32 -0.88
N ILE A 53 6.05 -6.05 -0.05
CA ILE A 53 5.53 -7.01 0.93
C ILE A 53 5.61 -6.38 2.31
N SER A 54 4.57 -6.57 3.12
CA SER A 54 4.47 -6.00 4.47
C SER A 54 3.61 -6.88 5.38
N THR A 55 3.63 -6.58 6.67
CA THR A 55 2.70 -7.13 7.67
C THR A 55 1.56 -6.14 7.96
N LEU A 56 0.49 -6.61 8.59
CA LEU A 56 -0.61 -5.75 9.02
C LEU A 56 -0.13 -4.65 9.98
N ASP A 57 0.71 -5.00 10.95
CA ASP A 57 1.22 -4.06 11.94
C ASP A 57 2.09 -2.96 11.32
N ASN A 58 2.93 -3.32 10.34
CA ASN A 58 3.74 -2.34 9.62
C ASN A 58 2.88 -1.44 8.72
N LEU A 59 1.88 -2.00 8.02
CA LEU A 59 0.95 -1.19 7.23
C LEU A 59 0.15 -0.22 8.10
N HIS A 60 -0.23 -0.62 9.31
CA HIS A 60 -0.92 0.26 10.25
C HIS A 60 -0.01 1.42 10.71
N THR A 61 1.26 1.11 11.04
CA THR A 61 2.27 2.12 11.40
C THR A 61 2.50 3.10 10.24
N TRP A 62 2.71 2.57 9.03
CA TRP A 62 2.88 3.38 7.83
C TRP A 62 1.65 4.27 7.54
N ALA A 63 0.44 3.74 7.67
CA ALA A 63 -0.79 4.50 7.46
C ALA A 63 -0.91 5.67 8.44
N PHE A 64 -0.56 5.46 9.71
CA PHE A 64 -0.52 6.53 10.71
C PHE A 64 0.51 7.60 10.34
N ASP A 65 1.72 7.20 9.97
CA ASP A 65 2.80 8.12 9.59
C ASP A 65 2.43 8.98 8.38
N VAL A 66 1.86 8.37 7.35
CA VAL A 66 1.43 9.05 6.12
C VAL A 66 0.21 9.93 6.34
N ALA A 67 -0.73 9.52 7.21
CA ALA A 67 -1.89 10.33 7.55
C ALA A 67 -1.53 11.59 8.34
N THR A 68 -0.59 11.47 9.27
CA THR A 68 -0.18 12.56 10.18
C THR A 68 1.00 13.38 9.65
N GLY A 69 1.69 12.91 8.62
CA GLY A 69 2.81 13.61 8.00
C GLY A 69 4.10 13.56 8.83
N THR A 70 4.30 12.56 9.68
CA THR A 70 5.51 12.42 10.53
C THR A 70 6.79 12.23 9.71
N LEU A 71 6.67 11.72 8.48
CA LEU A 71 7.79 11.45 7.57
C LEU A 71 7.95 12.50 6.46
N LEU A 72 7.02 13.47 6.37
CA LEU A 72 6.99 14.46 5.30
C LEU A 72 7.10 15.88 5.87
N GLY A 73 7.79 16.76 5.15
CA GLY A 73 7.74 18.19 5.47
C GLY A 73 6.31 18.73 5.30
N LYS A 74 5.91 19.72 6.10
CA LYS A 74 4.55 20.29 6.10
C LYS A 74 4.02 20.65 4.71
N ALA A 75 4.87 21.25 3.86
CA ALA A 75 4.49 21.61 2.50
C ALA A 75 4.17 20.39 1.61
N VAL A 76 4.96 19.32 1.74
CA VAL A 76 4.75 18.07 0.98
C VAL A 76 3.50 17.34 1.50
N GLN A 77 3.27 17.34 2.81
CA GLN A 77 2.05 16.76 3.38
C GLN A 77 0.80 17.51 2.86
N ALA A 78 0.83 18.84 2.84
CA ALA A 78 -0.28 19.65 2.33
C ALA A 78 -0.60 19.32 0.86
N GLN A 79 0.43 19.16 0.01
CA GLN A 79 0.26 18.73 -1.38
C GLN A 79 -0.32 17.30 -1.48
N ARG A 80 0.12 16.37 -0.62
CA ARG A 80 -0.34 14.97 -0.64
C ARG A 80 -1.84 14.83 -0.33
N THR A 81 -2.36 15.74 0.49
CA THR A 81 -3.76 15.78 0.91
C THR A 81 -4.64 16.70 0.05
N ASP A 82 -4.08 17.28 -1.01
CA ASP A 82 -4.83 18.04 -2.00
C ASP A 82 -5.48 17.08 -3.01
N PHE A 83 -6.70 16.62 -2.68
CA PHE A 83 -7.41 15.61 -3.46
C PHE A 83 -8.06 16.22 -4.72
N VAL A 84 -7.90 15.54 -5.86
CA VAL A 84 -8.59 15.90 -7.10
C VAL A 84 -10.03 15.39 -7.07
N ASN A 85 -10.99 16.27 -7.35
CA ASN A 85 -12.37 15.86 -7.57
C ASN A 85 -12.48 15.08 -8.90
N THR A 86 -12.73 13.78 -8.80
CA THR A 86 -12.83 12.87 -9.96
C THR A 86 -14.20 12.89 -10.63
N GLY A 87 -15.17 13.66 -10.14
CA GLY A 87 -16.56 13.70 -10.66
C GLY A 87 -17.38 12.44 -10.37
N VAL A 88 -16.79 11.42 -9.72
CA VAL A 88 -17.47 10.19 -9.29
C VAL A 88 -17.91 10.37 -7.84
N ALA A 89 -19.21 10.26 -7.53
CA ALA A 89 -19.67 10.32 -6.15
C ALA A 89 -19.15 9.11 -5.35
N THR A 90 -18.08 9.30 -4.58
CA THR A 90 -17.56 8.34 -3.59
C THR A 90 -17.66 8.95 -2.19
N PRO A 91 -17.68 8.15 -1.12
CA PRO A 91 -17.73 8.68 0.25
C PRO A 91 -16.63 9.70 0.56
N GLY A 92 -15.46 9.66 -0.09
CA GLY A 92 -14.41 10.67 0.09
C GLY A 92 -14.73 12.04 -0.52
N ASN A 93 -15.57 12.10 -1.57
CA ASN A 93 -15.89 13.33 -2.30
C ASN A 93 -16.98 14.18 -1.61
N ILE A 94 -17.71 13.62 -0.64
CA ILE A 94 -18.77 14.34 0.10
C ILE A 94 -18.29 15.03 1.38
N TYR A 95 -17.09 14.72 1.88
CA TYR A 95 -16.69 15.19 3.22
C TYR A 95 -15.83 16.45 3.24
N ASN A 96 -15.32 16.94 2.11
CA ASN A 96 -14.59 18.21 1.99
C ASN A 96 -13.75 18.54 3.23
N LEU A 97 -13.01 17.54 3.73
CA LEU A 97 -12.41 17.62 5.06
C LEU A 97 -11.34 18.71 5.02
N PRO A 98 -11.41 19.73 5.88
CA PRO A 98 -10.37 20.75 5.92
C PRO A 98 -9.04 20.10 6.34
N PRO A 99 -7.89 20.67 5.93
CA PRO A 99 -6.58 20.19 6.36
C PRO A 99 -6.53 20.17 7.90
N ALA A 100 -6.04 19.06 8.45
CA ALA A 100 -5.78 18.97 9.89
C ALA A 100 -4.75 20.06 10.25
N GLY A 101 -5.14 20.93 11.19
CA GLY A 101 -4.37 22.10 11.63
C GLY A 101 -3.06 21.77 12.34
#